data_AF-A0A9C7Z800-F1
#
_entry.id   AF-A0A9C7Z800-F1
#
_cell.length_a   1.000
_cell.length_b   1.000
_cell.length_c   1.000
_cell.angle_alpha   90.00
_cell.angle_beta   90.00
_cell.angle_gamma   90.00
#
_symmetry.space_group_name_H-M   'P 1'
#
loop_
_entity.id
_entity.type
_entity.pdbx_description
1 polymer ?
#
loop_
_entity_poly.entity_id
_entity_poly.type
_entity_poly.pdbx_seq_one_letter_code
_entity_poly.pdbx_strand_id
1 'polypeptide(L)'
;MASRTAGTVGRYYSVALARGVEVVIPISLQKAIHTSVDDLAREMGSEKLDLSMGIPCGMHPLVGHVVAEIDALEALFPVQVRQIASGGAGSGAGSVSLLITGQESGVQAAFDLVQSLSNEQDISLQGSA
;
A
#
# COMPACT_ATOMS: atom_id res chain seq x y z
N MET A 1 3.69 9.51 10.46
CA MET A 1 2.79 9.97 11.53
C MET A 1 2.96 11.47 11.68
N ALA A 2 1.93 12.22 11.30
CA ALA A 2 1.88 13.69 11.46
C ALA A 2 1.09 14.09 12.72
N SER A 3 -0.01 13.37 13.01
CA SER A 3 -0.84 13.62 14.18
C SER A 3 -0.14 13.19 15.48
N ARG A 4 -0.27 14.02 16.52
CA ARG A 4 0.20 13.72 17.89
C ARG A 4 -0.48 12.50 18.52
N THR A 5 -1.67 12.14 18.03
CA THR A 5 -2.39 10.94 18.49
C THR A 5 -2.16 9.74 17.59
N ALA A 6 -1.15 9.80 16.70
CA ALA A 6 -0.78 8.70 15.81
C ALA A 6 -1.91 8.26 14.85
N GLY A 7 -2.90 9.13 14.60
CA GLY A 7 -4.01 8.88 13.68
C GLY A 7 -4.82 7.62 14.02
N THR A 8 -5.52 7.08 13.03
CA THR A 8 -6.35 5.87 13.22
C THR A 8 -5.49 4.68 13.62
N VAL A 9 -4.40 4.43 12.88
CA VAL A 9 -3.52 3.27 13.10
C VAL A 9 -2.95 3.24 14.52
N GLY A 10 -2.42 4.36 15.02
CA GLY A 10 -1.84 4.40 16.36
C GLY A 10 -2.82 4.14 17.50
N ARG A 11 -4.13 4.31 17.26
CA ARG A 11 -5.17 4.06 18.27
C ARG A 11 -5.39 2.57 18.54
N TYR A 12 -5.25 1.71 17.53
CA TYR A 12 -5.62 0.29 17.64
C TYR A 12 -4.45 -0.67 17.44
N TYR A 13 -3.40 -0.26 16.71
CA TYR A 13 -2.39 -1.18 16.21
C TYR A 13 -1.61 -1.90 17.32
N SER A 14 -1.12 -1.17 18.32
CA SER A 14 -0.40 -1.76 19.46
C SER A 14 -1.26 -2.72 20.26
N VAL A 15 -2.54 -2.39 20.46
CA VAL A 15 -3.50 -3.25 21.16
C VAL A 15 -3.82 -4.50 20.35
N ALA A 16 -3.95 -4.38 19.03
CA ALA A 16 -4.16 -5.52 18.13
C ALA A 16 -2.98 -6.50 18.21
N LEU A 17 -1.74 -6.00 18.13
CA LEU A 17 -0.54 -6.81 18.29
C LEU A 17 -0.48 -7.50 19.66
N ALA A 18 -0.71 -6.75 20.75
CA ALA A 18 -0.66 -7.29 22.11
C ALA A 18 -1.71 -8.39 22.36
N ARG A 19 -2.80 -8.39 21.57
CA ARG A 19 -3.86 -9.41 21.62
C ARG A 19 -3.62 -10.58 20.67
N GLY A 20 -2.54 -10.57 19.89
CA GLY A 20 -2.26 -11.60 18.89
C GLY A 20 -3.21 -11.55 17.69
N VAL A 21 -3.79 -10.39 17.39
CA VAL A 21 -4.63 -10.21 16.19
C VAL A 21 -3.73 -10.29 14.96
N GLU A 22 -4.13 -11.10 13.99
CA GLU A 22 -3.50 -11.10 12.67
C GLU A 22 -3.84 -9.80 11.94
N VAL A 23 -2.81 -8.99 11.66
CA VAL A 23 -2.97 -7.72 10.95
C VAL A 23 -2.62 -7.94 9.49
N VAL A 24 -3.63 -7.88 8.62
CA VAL A 24 -3.45 -7.85 7.17
C VAL A 24 -3.32 -6.40 6.72
N ILE A 25 -2.29 -6.10 5.92
CA ILE A 25 -1.93 -4.76 5.47
C ILE A 25 -2.08 -4.72 3.95
N PRO A 26 -3.27 -4.38 3.43
CA PRO A 26 -3.43 -4.10 2.01
C PRO A 26 -2.69 -2.80 1.67
N ILE A 27 -1.78 -2.85 0.71
CA ILE A 27 -0.99 -1.69 0.32
C ILE A 27 -0.73 -1.69 -1.18
N SER A 28 -0.78 -0.51 -1.78
CA SER A 28 -0.45 -0.39 -3.19
C SER A 28 1.06 -0.41 -3.42
N LEU A 29 1.50 -1.12 -4.46
CA LEU A 29 2.86 -1.09 -5.00
C LEU A 29 3.27 0.30 -5.50
N GLN A 30 2.33 1.24 -5.65
CA GLN A 30 2.66 2.65 -5.89
C GLN A 30 3.44 3.25 -4.72
N LYS A 31 3.15 2.83 -3.49
CA LYS A 31 3.85 3.25 -2.27
C LYS A 31 5.11 2.43 -2.03
N ALA A 32 5.93 2.28 -3.07
CA ALA A 32 7.19 1.57 -3.01
C ALA A 32 8.28 2.41 -2.34
N ILE A 33 9.09 1.76 -1.50
CA ILE A 33 10.26 2.33 -0.87
C ILE A 33 11.45 1.44 -1.25
N HIS A 34 12.47 2.00 -1.88
CA HIS A 34 13.66 1.27 -2.33
C HIS A 34 14.74 1.11 -1.24
N THR A 35 14.46 1.64 -0.05
CA THR A 35 15.30 1.58 1.14
C THR A 35 14.58 0.78 2.22
N SER A 36 15.34 0.16 3.12
CA SER A 36 14.79 -0.49 4.31
C SER A 36 13.85 0.45 5.09
N VAL A 37 12.62 -0.02 5.32
CA VAL A 37 11.64 0.72 6.13
C VAL A 37 12.12 0.87 7.57
N ASP A 38 12.83 -0.13 8.10
CA ASP A 38 13.38 -0.09 9.46
C ASP A 38 14.47 0.97 9.61
N ASP A 39 15.31 1.14 8.58
CA ASP A 39 16.36 2.15 8.60
C ASP A 39 15.76 3.56 8.54
N LEU A 40 14.80 3.77 7.62
CA LEU A 40 14.05 5.02 7.54
C LEU A 40 13.27 5.31 8.84
N ALA A 41 12.76 4.29 9.52
CA ALA A 41 12.07 4.44 10.80
C ALA A 41 12.98 4.94 11.93
N ARG A 42 14.28 4.61 11.91
CA ARG A 42 15.25 5.14 12.86
C ARG A 42 15.67 6.57 12.52
N GLU A 43 15.64 6.92 11.24
CA GLU A 43 16.04 8.24 10.74
C GLU A 43 14.93 9.28 10.89
N MET A 44 13.68 8.93 10.57
CA MET A 44 12.55 9.84 10.54
C MET A 44 11.86 9.99 11.90
N GLY A 45 11.44 11.21 12.22
CA GLY A 45 10.61 11.53 13.38
C GLY A 45 10.02 12.93 13.25
N SER A 46 8.75 13.13 13.64
CA SER A 46 8.10 14.45 13.49
C SER A 46 8.85 15.57 14.22
N GLU A 47 9.51 15.24 15.33
CA GLU A 47 10.33 16.17 16.13
C GLU A 47 11.84 16.07 15.84
N LYS A 48 12.24 15.26 14.85
CA LYS A 48 13.64 15.02 14.49
C LYS A 48 14.05 15.70 13.19
N LEU A 49 13.09 16.05 12.34
CA LEU A 49 13.34 16.68 11.04
C LEU A 49 13.51 18.19 11.19
N ASP A 50 14.63 18.73 10.72
CA ASP A 50 14.88 20.19 10.73
C ASP A 50 14.09 20.92 9.64
N LEU A 51 13.89 20.26 8.49
CA LEU A 51 13.21 20.81 7.31
C LEU A 51 12.24 19.79 6.72
N SER A 52 11.04 20.24 6.33
CA SER A 52 10.05 19.44 5.61
C SER A 52 9.24 20.30 4.64
N MET A 53 8.85 19.71 3.51
CA MET A 53 7.81 20.30 2.66
C MET A 53 6.45 19.96 3.26
N GLY A 54 5.86 20.89 4.00
CA GLY A 54 4.60 20.67 4.74
C GLY A 54 4.83 20.18 6.17
N ILE A 55 3.91 19.35 6.67
CA ILE A 55 3.90 18.91 8.07
C ILE A 55 4.99 17.86 8.31
N PRO A 56 5.91 18.04 9.29
CA PRO A 56 6.88 17.03 9.67
C PRO A 56 6.20 15.70 10.06
N CYS A 57 6.73 14.59 9.58
CA CYS A 57 6.15 13.26 9.80
C CYS A 57 7.21 12.29 10.30
N GLY A 58 6.86 11.48 11.31
CA GLY A 58 7.64 10.28 11.65
C GLY A 58 7.29 9.07 10.77
N MET A 59 8.12 8.04 10.77
CA MET A 59 7.82 6.76 10.12
C MET A 59 7.45 5.74 11.21
N HIS A 60 6.31 5.06 11.07
CA HIS A 60 5.86 4.01 12.00
C HIS A 60 5.69 2.71 11.23
N PRO A 61 6.67 1.78 11.31
CA PRO A 61 6.60 0.52 10.58
C PRO A 61 5.49 -0.35 11.17
N LEU A 62 4.68 -0.93 10.27
CA LEU A 62 3.65 -1.90 10.63
C LEU A 62 4.15 -3.31 10.34
N VAL A 63 4.19 -4.12 11.39
CA VAL A 63 4.36 -5.57 11.36
C VAL A 63 3.01 -6.24 11.10
N GLY A 64 2.94 -7.07 10.05
CA GLY A 64 1.73 -7.78 9.66
C GLY A 64 1.92 -8.51 8.34
N HIS A 65 0.85 -9.17 7.87
CA HIS A 65 0.82 -9.81 6.56
C HIS A 65 0.53 -8.75 5.48
N VAL A 66 1.53 -8.39 4.70
CA VAL A 66 1.38 -7.44 3.59
C VAL A 66 0.69 -8.14 2.42
N VAL A 67 -0.29 -7.47 1.81
CA VAL A 67 -0.94 -7.92 0.57
C VAL A 67 -0.91 -6.76 -0.41
N ALA A 68 -0.15 -6.93 -1.48
CA ALA A 68 -0.07 -6.00 -2.59
C ALA A 68 -0.89 -6.49 -3.79
N GLU A 69 -0.99 -5.65 -4.84
CA GLU A 69 -1.76 -6.01 -6.04
C GLU A 69 -1.26 -7.31 -6.71
N ILE A 70 0.06 -7.56 -6.65
CA ILE A 70 0.66 -8.81 -7.16
C ILE A 70 0.18 -10.02 -6.37
N ASP A 71 0.19 -9.94 -5.04
CA ASP A 71 -0.22 -11.04 -4.15
C ASP A 71 -1.71 -11.35 -4.34
N ALA A 72 -2.53 -10.30 -4.47
CA ALA A 72 -3.96 -10.44 -4.70
C ALA A 72 -4.26 -11.16 -6.03
N LEU A 73 -3.58 -10.80 -7.12
CA LEU A 73 -3.79 -11.43 -8.42
C LEU A 73 -3.29 -12.89 -8.45
N GLU A 74 -2.14 -13.16 -7.85
CA GLU A 74 -1.58 -14.53 -7.75
C GLU A 74 -2.40 -15.43 -6.82
N ALA A 75 -3.08 -14.86 -5.81
CA ALA A 75 -4.00 -15.60 -4.95
C ALA A 75 -5.33 -15.94 -5.64
N LEU A 76 -5.81 -15.07 -6.54
CA LEU A 76 -7.10 -15.23 -7.22
C LEU A 76 -7.01 -16.04 -8.51
N PHE A 77 -5.87 -16.03 -9.20
CA PHE A 77 -5.69 -16.66 -10.50
C PHE A 77 -4.39 -17.46 -10.56
N PRO A 78 -4.33 -18.53 -11.38
CA PRO A 78 -3.10 -19.31 -11.57
C PRO A 78 -2.12 -18.60 -12.51
N VAL A 79 -1.63 -17.43 -12.09
CA VAL A 79 -0.72 -16.55 -12.85
C VAL A 79 0.49 -16.16 -12.00
N GLN A 80 1.54 -15.66 -12.65
CA GLN A 80 2.64 -14.94 -12.02
C GLN A 80 2.55 -13.46 -12.39
N VAL A 81 2.74 -12.57 -11.43
CA VAL A 81 2.63 -11.13 -11.63
C VAL A 81 3.89 -10.42 -11.15
N ARG A 82 4.41 -9.52 -11.99
CA ARG A 82 5.56 -8.67 -11.66
C ARG A 82 5.20 -7.21 -11.84
N GLN A 83 5.62 -6.36 -10.90
CA GLN A 83 5.59 -4.91 -11.11
C GLN A 83 6.68 -4.52 -12.11
N ILE A 84 6.29 -3.74 -13.14
CA ILE A 84 7.25 -3.20 -14.13
C ILE A 84 7.42 -1.69 -14.00
N ALA A 85 6.44 -0.98 -13.45
CA ALA A 85 6.53 0.45 -13.15
C ALA A 85 5.54 0.87 -12.05
N SER A 86 5.83 2.00 -11.42
CA SER A 86 4.93 2.74 -10.52
C SER A 86 4.97 4.22 -10.85
N GLY A 87 3.82 4.87 -10.78
CA GLY A 87 3.66 6.29 -11.06
C GLY A 87 3.53 6.56 -12.55
N GLY A 88 2.37 7.09 -12.96
CA GLY A 88 2.17 7.70 -14.26
C GLY A 88 2.05 9.22 -14.17
N ALA A 89 1.78 9.86 -15.32
CA ALA A 89 1.51 11.29 -15.43
C ALA A 89 0.07 11.53 -15.93
N GLY A 90 -0.48 12.72 -15.64
CA GLY A 90 -1.84 13.07 -16.03
C GLY A 90 -2.87 12.14 -15.40
N SER A 91 -3.73 11.53 -16.22
CA SER A 91 -4.73 10.55 -15.77
C SER A 91 -4.13 9.27 -15.17
N GLY A 92 -2.83 9.01 -15.39
CA GLY A 92 -2.11 7.89 -14.78
C GLY A 92 -1.41 8.23 -13.47
N ALA A 93 -1.58 9.44 -12.91
CA ALA A 93 -0.96 9.77 -11.63
C ALA A 93 -1.40 8.79 -10.54
N GLY A 94 -0.43 8.13 -9.90
CA GLY A 94 -0.69 7.10 -8.89
C GLY A 94 -0.97 5.69 -9.42
N SER A 95 -0.81 5.42 -10.73
CA SER A 95 -0.97 4.08 -11.28
C SER A 95 0.21 3.15 -11.00
N VAL A 96 -0.01 1.85 -11.19
CA VAL A 96 1.02 0.82 -11.27
C VAL A 96 0.88 0.06 -12.59
N SER A 97 2.00 -0.40 -13.14
CA SER A 97 2.01 -1.24 -14.34
C SER A 97 2.50 -2.63 -13.95
N LEU A 98 1.71 -3.64 -14.32
CA LEU A 98 1.95 -5.04 -13.96
C LEU A 98 2.13 -5.89 -15.22
N LEU A 99 3.07 -6.82 -15.17
CA LEU A 99 3.26 -7.89 -16.15
C LEU A 99 2.65 -9.17 -15.59
N ILE A 100 1.59 -9.66 -16.22
CA ILE A 100 0.91 -10.92 -15.87
C ILE A 100 1.36 -12.00 -16.86
N THR A 101 1.78 -13.14 -16.34
CA THR A 101 2.25 -14.28 -17.15
C THR A 101 1.63 -15.59 -16.65
N GLY A 102 1.26 -16.48 -17.56
CA GLY A 102 0.57 -17.73 -17.21
C GLY A 102 -0.08 -18.39 -18.43
N GLN A 103 -0.98 -19.33 -18.18
CA GLN A 103 -1.85 -19.89 -19.22
C GLN A 103 -2.84 -18.82 -19.69
N GLU A 104 -3.18 -18.84 -20.99
CA GLU A 104 -4.02 -17.83 -21.63
C GLU A 104 -5.33 -17.56 -20.88
N SER A 105 -6.03 -18.61 -20.44
CA SER A 105 -7.28 -18.48 -19.68
C SER A 105 -7.11 -17.78 -18.33
N GLY A 106 -6.00 -18.03 -17.62
CA GLY A 106 -5.70 -17.38 -16.34
C GLY A 106 -5.32 -15.91 -16.53
N VAL A 107 -4.51 -15.62 -17.55
CA VAL A 107 -4.11 -14.24 -17.89
C VAL A 107 -5.33 -13.42 -18.30
N GLN A 108 -6.20 -13.98 -19.15
CA GLN A 108 -7.41 -13.29 -19.59
C GLN A 108 -8.36 -13.02 -18.42
N ALA A 109 -8.61 -14.01 -17.57
CA ALA A 109 -9.47 -13.84 -16.40
C ALA A 109 -8.93 -12.76 -15.42
N ALA A 110 -7.62 -12.74 -15.17
CA ALA A 110 -7.00 -11.72 -14.33
C ALA A 110 -7.12 -10.32 -14.97
N PHE A 111 -6.89 -10.21 -16.27
CA PHE A 111 -7.01 -8.95 -17.01
C PHE A 111 -8.45 -8.42 -17.01
N ASP A 112 -9.43 -9.29 -17.26
CA ASP A 112 -10.85 -8.94 -17.26
C ASP A 112 -11.31 -8.42 -15.90
N LEU A 113 -10.86 -9.04 -14.80
CA LEU A 113 -11.11 -8.54 -13.46
C LEU A 113 -10.55 -7.13 -13.30
N VAL A 114 -9.26 -6.92 -13.55
CA VAL A 114 -8.61 -5.61 -13.39
C VAL A 114 -9.29 -4.53 -14.24
N GLN A 115 -9.68 -4.87 -15.47
CA GLN A 115 -10.40 -3.95 -16.36
C GLN A 115 -11.77 -3.57 -15.77
N SER A 116 -12.48 -4.52 -15.18
CA SER A 116 -13.79 -4.27 -14.56
C SER A 116 -13.71 -3.28 -13.40
N LEU A 117 -12.59 -3.27 -12.65
CA LEU A 117 -12.37 -2.37 -11.50
C LEU A 117 -12.25 -0.89 -11.90
N SER A 118 -11.88 -0.59 -13.16
CA SER A 118 -11.71 0.79 -13.63
C SER A 118 -13.01 1.60 -13.64
N ASN A 119 -14.16 0.92 -13.56
CA ASN A 119 -15.49 1.54 -13.51
C ASN A 119 -16.08 1.56 -12.09
N GLU A 120 -15.35 1.11 -11.07
CA GLU A 120 -15.82 1.19 -9.70
C GLU A 120 -15.95 2.65 -9.26
N GLN A 121 -17.04 2.95 -8.55
CA GLN A 121 -17.22 4.28 -7.98
C GLN A 121 -16.25 4.45 -6.81
N ASP A 122 -15.63 5.63 -6.72
CA ASP A 122 -14.85 6.00 -5.55
C ASP A 122 -15.69 5.83 -4.28
N ILE A 123 -15.10 5.16 -3.31
CA ILE A 123 -15.73 4.96 -2.01
C ILE A 123 -15.74 6.29 -1.28
N SER A 124 -16.89 6.74 -0.78
CA SER A 124 -16.95 7.96 0.02
C SER A 124 -16.13 7.77 1.31
N LEU A 125 -15.00 8.46 1.43
CA LEU A 125 -14.22 8.43 2.66
C LEU A 125 -14.95 9.18 3.77
N GLN A 126 -15.23 8.50 4.87
CA GLN A 126 -15.75 9.11 6.10
C GLN A 126 -14.58 9.36 7.05
N GLY A 127 -14.26 10.63 7.31
CA GLY A 127 -13.21 11.05 8.24
C GLY A 127 -12.67 12.43 7.88
N SER A 128 -12.21 13.17 8.88
CA SER A 128 -11.44 14.41 8.65
C SER A 128 -9.98 14.04 8.37
N ALA A 129 -9.44 14.56 7.26
CA ALA A 129 -8.02 14.48 6.90
C ALA A 129 -7.12 15.15 7.95
#